data_AF-A0AAV4I8K4-F1
#
_entry.id   AF-A0AAV4I8K4-F1
#
_cell.length_a   1.000
_cell.length_b   1.000
_cell.length_c   1.000
_cell.angle_alpha   90.00
_cell.angle_beta   90.00
_cell.angle_gamma   90.00
#
_symmetry.space_group_name_H-M   'P 1'
#
loop_
_entity.id
_entity.type
_entity.pdbx_description
1 polymer ?
#
loop_
_entity_poly.entity_id
_entity_poly.type
_entity_poly.pdbx_seq_one_letter_code
_entity_poly.pdbx_strand_id
1 'polypeptide(L)'
;MHALKNGCLGSVDAWLYNIEFQKRGLPHAHILLWMSRDSKIHPCMIDAAVSAEIPDKNQDPELFTIVTSHMVHGPCGALNPNAPCMKDSKCSKQFPKPFVKDTEMGTDSYPKYQRRDVQSGDMSIQPTVLWEEFCHEMSGDYAHQTDVTEEAAKNMALINLEDIIASIDRTSLENHSLPVPTRQADERKEKEYSRDTNYS
;
A
#
# COMPACT_ATOMS: atom_id res chain seq x y z
N MET A 1 -23.26 -1.78 -9.99
CA MET A 1 -24.24 -2.47 -10.86
C MET A 1 -24.54 -1.73 -12.17
N HIS A 2 -24.72 -0.41 -12.17
CA HIS A 2 -24.94 0.35 -13.41
C HIS A 2 -23.77 0.20 -14.40
N ALA A 3 -22.52 0.28 -13.92
CA ALA A 3 -21.33 0.07 -14.76
C ALA A 3 -21.30 -1.32 -15.42
N LEU A 4 -21.60 -2.38 -14.66
CA LEU A 4 -21.69 -3.77 -15.17
C LEU A 4 -22.80 -3.91 -16.23
N LYS A 5 -23.94 -3.28 -16.01
CA LYS A 5 -25.05 -3.22 -16.98
C LYS A 5 -24.69 -2.50 -18.27
N ASN A 6 -23.75 -1.56 -18.21
CA ASN A 6 -23.24 -0.83 -19.36
C ASN A 6 -22.12 -1.58 -20.10
N GLY A 7 -21.80 -2.81 -19.70
CA GLY A 7 -20.82 -3.64 -20.39
C GLY A 7 -19.37 -3.24 -20.14
N CYS A 8 -19.05 -2.58 -19.02
CA CYS A 8 -17.68 -2.15 -18.72
C CYS A 8 -16.66 -3.30 -18.66
N LEU A 9 -17.11 -4.53 -18.39
CA LEU A 9 -16.29 -5.74 -18.41
C LEU A 9 -16.63 -6.67 -19.59
N GLY A 10 -17.48 -6.23 -20.52
CA GLY A 10 -18.06 -7.06 -21.58
C GLY A 10 -19.45 -7.62 -21.24
N SER A 11 -19.90 -8.60 -22.03
CA SER A 11 -21.22 -9.23 -21.90
C SER A 11 -21.26 -10.20 -20.70
N VAL A 12 -22.31 -10.06 -19.88
CA VAL A 12 -22.52 -10.82 -18.65
C VAL A 12 -23.85 -11.58 -18.76
N ASP A 13 -23.81 -12.91 -18.70
CA ASP A 13 -24.98 -13.78 -18.77
C ASP A 13 -25.73 -13.80 -17.42
N ALA A 14 -24.99 -13.73 -16.32
CA ALA A 14 -25.53 -13.69 -14.96
C ALA A 14 -24.56 -13.01 -13.99
N TRP A 15 -25.08 -12.55 -12.85
CA TRP A 15 -24.29 -12.08 -11.72
C TRP A 15 -24.88 -12.56 -10.40
N LEU A 16 -24.05 -12.62 -9.37
CA LEU A 16 -24.44 -12.82 -7.99
C LEU A 16 -23.60 -11.87 -7.15
N TYR A 17 -24.18 -11.22 -6.16
CA TYR A 17 -23.40 -10.42 -5.22
C TYR A 17 -23.90 -10.58 -3.80
N ASN A 18 -22.98 -10.44 -2.86
CA ASN A 18 -23.26 -10.40 -1.43
C ASN A 18 -22.57 -9.17 -0.84
N ILE A 19 -23.25 -8.45 0.05
CA ILE A 19 -22.70 -7.30 0.76
C ILE A 19 -22.45 -7.71 2.21
N GLU A 20 -21.19 -7.70 2.60
CA GLU A 20 -20.74 -7.96 3.96
C GLU A 20 -20.40 -6.64 4.66
N PHE A 21 -21.06 -6.42 5.80
CA PHE A 21 -20.72 -5.29 6.67
C PHE A 21 -19.59 -5.72 7.61
N GLN A 22 -18.36 -5.34 7.26
CA GLN A 22 -17.22 -5.56 8.16
C GLN A 22 -17.32 -4.55 9.32
N LYS A 23 -16.94 -4.99 10.54
CA LYS A 23 -17.01 -4.20 11.79
C LYS A 23 -16.19 -2.88 11.80
N ARG A 24 -15.60 -2.49 10.66
CA ARG A 24 -14.74 -1.32 10.48
C ARG A 24 -15.23 -0.35 9.39
N GLY A 25 -16.51 -0.43 9.01
CA GLY A 25 -17.22 0.75 8.50
C GLY A 25 -17.42 0.87 7.00
N LEU A 26 -16.80 0.03 6.16
CA LEU A 26 -17.06 0.01 4.73
C LEU A 26 -17.79 -1.28 4.30
N PRO A 27 -18.89 -1.18 3.53
CA PRO A 27 -19.55 -2.34 2.96
C PRO A 27 -18.60 -3.00 1.95
N HIS A 28 -18.27 -4.27 2.18
CA HIS A 28 -17.50 -5.08 1.27
C HIS A 28 -18.45 -5.88 0.39
N ALA A 29 -18.27 -5.86 -0.93
CA ALA A 29 -19.10 -6.63 -1.84
C ALA A 29 -18.29 -7.77 -2.45
N HIS A 30 -18.76 -9.01 -2.29
CA HIS A 30 -18.33 -10.13 -3.12
C HIS A 30 -19.22 -10.16 -4.34
N ILE A 31 -18.66 -9.98 -5.54
CA ILE A 31 -19.40 -9.95 -6.80
C ILE A 31 -18.87 -11.08 -7.69
N LEU A 32 -19.74 -12.01 -8.04
CA LEU A 32 -19.47 -13.09 -8.99
C LEU A 32 -20.16 -12.77 -10.32
N LEU A 33 -19.41 -12.85 -11.41
CA LEU A 33 -19.88 -12.57 -12.76
C LEU A 33 -19.71 -13.80 -13.64
N TRP A 34 -20.78 -14.21 -14.31
CA TRP A 34 -20.74 -15.22 -15.36
C TRP A 34 -20.67 -14.50 -16.71
N MET A 35 -19.47 -14.43 -17.26
CA MET A 35 -19.20 -13.78 -18.54
C MET A 35 -19.67 -14.65 -19.72
N SER A 36 -20.29 -14.03 -20.73
CA SER A 36 -20.60 -14.69 -22.00
C SER A 36 -19.32 -15.22 -22.65
N ARG A 37 -19.43 -16.25 -23.50
CA ARG A 37 -18.28 -16.95 -24.11
C ARG A 37 -17.24 -15.99 -24.72
N ASP A 38 -17.70 -14.98 -25.45
CA ASP A 38 -16.84 -14.05 -26.18
C ASP A 38 -16.34 -12.87 -25.33
N SER A 39 -16.78 -12.78 -24.07
CA SER A 39 -16.38 -11.74 -23.10
C SER A 39 -15.61 -12.31 -21.92
N LYS A 40 -15.15 -13.56 -22.00
CA LYS A 40 -14.35 -14.18 -20.93
C LYS A 40 -12.99 -13.49 -20.80
N ILE A 41 -12.67 -13.08 -19.58
CA ILE A 41 -11.33 -12.57 -19.24
C ILE A 41 -10.37 -13.76 -19.18
N HIS A 42 -9.40 -13.80 -20.09
CA HIS A 42 -8.33 -14.77 -20.11
C HIS A 42 -7.14 -14.27 -19.28
N PRO A 43 -6.24 -15.16 -18.80
CA PRO A 43 -5.08 -14.76 -17.98
C PRO A 43 -4.24 -13.62 -18.59
N CYS A 44 -4.03 -13.64 -19.91
CA CYS A 44 -3.31 -12.58 -20.63
C CYS A 44 -4.00 -11.20 -20.64
N MET A 45 -5.25 -11.11 -20.18
CA MET A 45 -6.03 -9.88 -20.13
C MET A 45 -6.25 -9.38 -18.69
N ILE A 46 -5.73 -10.08 -17.68
CA ILE A 46 -5.97 -9.73 -16.26
C ILE A 46 -5.44 -8.33 -15.94
N ASP A 47 -4.21 -8.02 -16.35
CA ASP A 47 -3.59 -6.71 -16.06
C ASP A 47 -4.30 -5.55 -16.76
N ALA A 48 -5.02 -5.81 -17.86
CA ALA A 48 -5.86 -4.82 -18.52
C ALA A 48 -7.22 -4.63 -17.81
N ALA A 49 -7.71 -5.65 -17.11
CA ALA A 49 -8.99 -5.63 -16.42
C ALA A 49 -8.88 -5.24 -14.94
N VAL A 50 -7.73 -5.48 -14.32
CA VAL A 50 -7.49 -5.27 -12.89
C VAL A 50 -6.12 -4.60 -12.73
N SER A 51 -6.12 -3.43 -12.10
CA SER A 51 -4.89 -2.75 -11.70
C SER A 51 -4.77 -2.71 -10.17
N ALA A 52 -3.56 -2.93 -9.67
CA ALA A 52 -3.19 -2.74 -8.27
C ALA A 52 -2.28 -1.52 -8.08
N GLU A 53 -2.26 -0.62 -9.06
CA GLU A 53 -1.54 0.65 -9.06
C GLU A 53 -2.39 1.77 -8.48
N ILE A 54 -1.74 2.82 -7.98
CA ILE A 54 -2.42 4.04 -7.55
C ILE A 54 -2.75 4.84 -8.82
N PRO A 55 -3.99 5.33 -9.00
CA PRO A 55 -4.38 6.13 -10.17
C PRO A 55 -3.50 7.37 -10.36
N ASP A 56 -3.48 7.93 -11.57
CA ASP A 56 -2.82 9.21 -11.82
C ASP A 56 -3.76 10.36 -11.40
N LYS A 57 -3.32 11.20 -10.47
CA LYS A 57 -4.10 12.33 -9.94
C LYS A 57 -4.50 13.37 -10.99
N ASN A 58 -3.70 13.58 -12.03
CA ASN A 58 -3.98 14.54 -13.08
C ASN A 58 -4.97 13.97 -14.11
N GLN A 59 -4.94 12.66 -14.34
CA GLN A 59 -5.83 11.99 -15.30
C GLN A 59 -7.19 11.63 -14.68
N ASP A 60 -7.20 11.15 -13.44
CA ASP A 60 -8.41 10.77 -12.70
C ASP A 60 -8.30 11.17 -11.21
N PRO A 61 -8.51 12.46 -10.89
CA PRO A 61 -8.39 12.96 -9.51
C PRO A 61 -9.43 12.37 -8.54
N GLU A 62 -10.61 12.00 -9.05
CA GLU A 62 -11.68 11.42 -8.23
C GLU A 62 -11.30 10.00 -7.80
N LEU A 63 -10.92 9.14 -8.75
CA LEU A 63 -10.49 7.78 -8.44
C LEU A 63 -9.22 7.78 -7.58
N PHE A 64 -8.27 8.70 -7.87
CA PHE A 64 -7.09 8.89 -7.05
C PHE A 64 -7.46 9.12 -5.58
N THR A 65 -8.30 10.12 -5.30
CA THR A 65 -8.73 10.46 -3.94
C THR A 65 -9.43 9.29 -3.24
N ILE A 66 -10.30 8.57 -3.95
CA ILE A 66 -11.01 7.41 -3.38
C ILE A 66 -10.02 6.29 -3.01
N VAL A 67 -9.13 5.91 -3.94
CA VAL A 67 -8.17 4.83 -3.73
C VAL A 67 -7.20 5.18 -2.61
N THR A 68 -6.72 6.42 -2.57
CA THR A 68 -5.70 6.82 -1.61
C THR A 68 -6.25 6.90 -0.18
N SER A 69 -7.47 7.43 -0.01
CA SER A 69 -8.07 7.56 1.32
C SER A 69 -8.65 6.26 1.87
N HIS A 70 -8.95 5.26 1.04
CA HIS A 70 -9.70 4.07 1.49
C HIS A 70 -9.07 2.72 1.14
N MET A 71 -8.15 2.67 0.18
CA MET A 71 -7.60 1.41 -0.35
C MET A 71 -6.09 1.27 -0.16
N VAL A 72 -5.44 2.25 0.48
CA VAL A 72 -4.02 2.18 0.84
C VAL A 72 -3.86 1.48 2.18
N HIS A 73 -2.88 0.57 2.26
CA HIS A 73 -2.52 -0.04 3.52
C HIS A 73 -1.72 0.96 4.36
N GLY A 74 -2.24 1.32 5.53
CA GLY A 74 -1.53 2.20 6.45
C GLY A 74 -0.21 1.59 6.98
N PRO A 75 0.62 2.40 7.64
CA PRO A 75 1.88 1.96 8.22
C PRO A 75 1.69 0.72 9.13
N CYS A 76 2.58 -0.26 8.99
CA CYS A 76 2.66 -1.44 9.85
C CYS A 76 4.10 -1.95 9.95
N GLY A 77 4.33 -3.05 10.64
CA GLY A 77 5.67 -3.60 10.81
C GLY A 77 6.44 -2.84 11.89
N ALA A 78 7.69 -2.48 11.60
CA ALA A 78 8.48 -1.63 12.49
C ALA A 78 7.85 -0.23 12.67
N LEU A 79 7.06 0.22 11.69
CA LEU A 79 6.52 1.57 11.61
C LEU A 79 5.32 1.79 12.53
N ASN A 80 4.56 0.71 12.70
CA ASN A 80 3.45 0.65 13.63
C ASN A 80 3.29 -0.81 14.09
N PRO A 81 4.04 -1.21 15.14
CA PRO A 81 3.95 -2.56 15.70
C PRO A 81 2.57 -2.88 16.27
N ASN A 82 1.80 -1.84 16.62
CA ASN A 82 0.46 -1.93 17.19
C ASN A 82 -0.64 -1.94 16.11
N ALA A 83 -0.28 -1.88 14.82
CA ALA A 83 -1.26 -1.86 13.75
C ALA A 83 -2.15 -3.13 13.82
N PRO A 84 -3.47 -3.03 13.59
CA PRO A 84 -4.38 -4.17 13.76
C PRO A 84 -4.09 -5.38 12.86
N CYS A 85 -3.26 -5.21 11.83
CA CYS A 85 -2.82 -6.28 10.93
C CYS A 85 -1.62 -7.07 11.49
N MET A 86 -0.93 -6.58 12.51
CA MET A 86 0.27 -7.20 13.08
C MET A 86 -0.07 -8.46 13.87
N LYS A 87 0.65 -9.55 13.58
CA LYS A 87 0.62 -10.82 14.32
C LYS A 87 2.05 -11.37 14.35
N ASP A 88 2.53 -11.78 15.53
CA ASP A 88 3.88 -12.34 15.70
C ASP A 88 4.98 -11.48 15.05
N SER A 89 4.89 -10.16 15.26
CA SER A 89 5.79 -9.14 14.70
C SER A 89 5.83 -9.07 13.16
N LYS A 90 4.87 -9.69 12.46
CA LYS A 90 4.73 -9.63 11.01
C LYS A 90 3.35 -9.12 10.61
N CYS A 91 3.26 -8.43 9.47
CA CYS A 91 1.96 -8.08 8.93
C CYS A 91 1.24 -9.35 8.45
N SER A 92 0.10 -9.69 9.04
CA SER A 92 -0.70 -10.87 8.66
C SER A 92 -1.25 -10.80 7.23
N LYS A 93 -1.22 -9.61 6.62
CA LYS A 93 -1.58 -9.38 5.20
C LYS A 93 -0.37 -9.37 4.27
N GLN A 94 0.85 -9.54 4.82
CA GLN A 94 2.12 -9.62 4.10
C GLN A 94 2.42 -8.36 3.29
N PHE A 95 2.29 -7.19 3.91
CA PHE A 95 2.78 -5.93 3.35
C PHE A 95 4.23 -5.64 3.77
N PRO A 96 5.02 -4.91 2.94
CA PRO A 96 4.68 -4.50 1.58
C PRO A 96 4.63 -5.69 0.61
N LYS A 97 3.78 -5.60 -0.42
CA LYS A 97 3.69 -6.63 -1.47
C LYS A 97 4.88 -6.48 -2.43
N PRO A 98 5.47 -7.58 -2.91
CA PRO A 98 6.58 -7.50 -3.86
C PRO A 98 6.13 -6.87 -5.18
N PHE A 99 7.06 -6.20 -5.86
CA PHE A 99 6.89 -5.78 -7.24
C PHE A 99 6.89 -7.00 -8.17
N VAL A 100 5.93 -7.05 -9.09
CA VAL A 100 5.78 -8.15 -10.06
C VAL A 100 5.41 -7.53 -11.39
N LYS A 101 6.11 -7.94 -12.45
CA LYS A 101 5.94 -7.35 -13.78
C LYS A 101 4.59 -7.66 -14.39
N ASP A 102 4.04 -8.86 -14.20
CA ASP A 102 2.76 -9.30 -14.77
C ASP A 102 1.98 -10.08 -13.69
N THR A 103 0.64 -10.09 -13.74
CA THR A 103 -0.12 -10.84 -12.72
C THR A 103 0.19 -12.33 -12.78
N GLU A 104 0.64 -12.89 -11.65
CA GLU A 104 0.87 -14.32 -11.49
C GLU A 104 -0.34 -14.99 -10.81
N MET A 105 -0.94 -15.95 -11.50
CA MET A 105 -1.94 -16.84 -10.90
C MET A 105 -1.22 -17.88 -10.04
N GLY A 106 -1.32 -17.74 -8.71
CA GLY A 106 -0.74 -18.65 -7.75
C GLY A 106 -1.37 -20.05 -7.78
N THR A 107 -0.70 -21.01 -7.13
CA THR A 107 -1.30 -22.31 -6.80
C THR A 107 -2.17 -22.23 -5.53
N ASP A 108 -1.92 -21.21 -4.71
CA ASP A 108 -2.82 -20.74 -3.69
C ASP A 108 -3.95 -19.90 -4.33
N SER A 109 -5.09 -19.81 -3.67
CA SER A 109 -6.30 -19.17 -4.20
C SER A 109 -6.20 -17.65 -4.38
N TYR A 110 -4.99 -17.07 -4.33
CA TYR A 110 -4.77 -15.62 -4.37
C TYR A 110 -3.77 -15.26 -5.47
N PRO A 111 -4.17 -14.44 -6.46
CA PRO A 111 -3.24 -13.95 -7.47
C PRO A 111 -2.25 -12.94 -6.87
N LYS A 112 -1.03 -12.91 -7.41
CA LYS A 112 -0.09 -11.82 -7.19
C LYS A 112 -0.23 -10.83 -8.35
N TYR A 113 -0.94 -9.73 -8.09
CA TYR A 113 -1.20 -8.72 -9.12
C TYR A 113 0.07 -7.99 -9.56
N GLN A 114 0.09 -7.53 -10.81
CA GLN A 114 1.12 -6.64 -11.35
C GLN A 114 1.30 -5.40 -10.44
N ARG A 115 2.56 -5.10 -10.14
CA ARG A 115 3.02 -3.91 -9.40
C ARG A 115 4.34 -3.49 -9.99
N ARG A 116 4.35 -2.41 -10.77
CA ARG A 116 5.57 -1.90 -11.44
C ARG A 116 6.50 -1.23 -10.44
N ASP A 117 7.78 -1.42 -10.65
CA ASP A 117 8.82 -0.71 -9.92
C ASP A 117 9.04 0.67 -10.56
N VAL A 118 8.96 1.72 -9.75
CA VAL A 118 9.14 3.13 -10.15
C VAL A 118 10.53 3.36 -10.72
N GLN A 119 11.54 2.55 -10.36
CA GLN A 119 12.90 2.68 -10.90
C GLN A 119 13.04 2.28 -12.37
N SER A 120 12.03 1.65 -12.97
CA SER A 120 12.08 1.17 -14.37
C SER A 120 11.66 2.18 -15.44
N GLY A 121 11.48 3.46 -15.06
CA GLY A 121 11.27 4.57 -16.01
C GLY A 121 9.83 4.82 -16.44
N ASP A 122 8.85 4.19 -15.80
CA ASP A 122 7.43 4.49 -15.97
C ASP A 122 6.98 5.44 -14.84
N MET A 123 6.63 6.68 -15.19
CA MET A 123 6.30 7.74 -14.24
C MET A 123 4.91 7.50 -13.61
N SER A 124 4.86 6.75 -12.52
CA SER A 124 3.78 6.84 -11.52
C SER A 124 4.28 6.12 -10.25
N ILE A 125 4.75 6.72 -9.18
CA ILE A 125 4.54 8.02 -8.56
C ILE A 125 5.86 8.31 -7.84
N GLN A 126 6.38 9.54 -7.96
CA GLN A 126 7.60 9.91 -7.25
C GLN A 126 7.34 9.85 -5.73
N PRO A 127 8.26 9.32 -4.90
CA PRO A 127 8.10 9.32 -3.44
C PRO A 127 7.78 10.70 -2.85
N THR A 128 8.22 11.78 -3.50
CA THR A 128 7.84 13.17 -3.22
C THR A 128 6.37 13.46 -3.39
N VAL A 129 5.75 12.99 -4.47
CA VAL A 129 4.32 13.19 -4.70
C VAL A 129 3.51 12.46 -3.64
N LEU A 130 3.87 11.21 -3.32
CA LEU A 130 3.24 10.49 -2.19
C LEU A 130 3.43 11.23 -0.87
N TRP A 131 4.62 11.78 -0.61
CA TRP A 131 4.87 12.53 0.61
C TRP A 131 4.05 13.82 0.69
N GLU A 132 4.10 14.67 -0.34
CA GLU A 132 3.37 15.93 -0.39
C GLU A 132 1.86 15.73 -0.24
N GLU A 133 1.34 14.60 -0.74
CA GLU A 133 -0.08 14.31 -0.73
C GLU A 133 -0.55 13.62 0.54
N PHE A 134 0.29 12.77 1.15
CA PHE A 134 -0.10 11.95 2.30
C PHE A 134 0.62 12.31 3.59
N CYS A 135 1.49 13.32 3.64
CA CYS A 135 2.21 13.67 4.86
C CYS A 135 1.27 13.96 6.03
N HIS A 136 0.09 14.55 5.79
CA HIS A 136 -0.89 14.84 6.83
C HIS A 136 -1.57 13.56 7.38
N GLU A 137 -1.91 12.59 6.54
CA GLU A 137 -2.45 11.29 6.99
C GLU A 137 -1.38 10.43 7.65
N MET A 138 -0.20 10.33 7.04
CA MET A 138 0.93 9.58 7.61
C MET A 138 1.39 10.13 8.95
N SER A 139 1.41 11.46 9.11
CA SER A 139 1.69 12.09 10.41
C SER A 139 0.50 12.03 11.38
N GLY A 140 -0.73 12.01 10.88
CA GLY A 140 -1.94 11.83 11.69
C GLY A 140 -1.91 10.56 12.53
N ASP A 141 -1.43 9.45 11.96
CA ASP A 141 -1.25 8.20 12.70
C ASP A 141 -0.26 8.33 13.86
N TYR A 142 0.84 9.07 13.68
CA TYR A 142 1.82 9.34 14.75
C TYR A 142 1.24 10.27 15.82
N ALA A 143 0.56 11.35 15.40
CA ALA A 143 -0.08 12.29 16.30
C ALA A 143 -1.13 11.60 17.18
N HIS A 144 -1.94 10.69 16.60
CA HIS A 144 -2.93 9.92 17.35
C HIS A 144 -2.33 8.87 18.28
N GLN A 145 -1.15 8.32 17.96
CA GLN A 145 -0.53 7.25 18.75
C GLN A 145 0.38 7.75 19.88
N THR A 146 0.94 8.97 19.76
CA THR A 146 2.03 9.42 20.63
C THR A 146 1.82 10.77 21.33
N ASP A 147 0.66 11.41 21.16
CA ASP A 147 0.32 12.72 21.75
C ASP A 147 1.42 13.77 21.49
N VAL A 148 1.97 13.76 20.28
CA VAL A 148 3.04 14.65 19.83
C VAL A 148 2.49 15.76 18.93
N THR A 149 3.22 16.87 18.83
CA THR A 149 2.88 17.96 17.92
C THR A 149 2.87 17.49 16.45
N GLU A 150 2.08 18.14 15.61
CA GLU A 150 1.99 17.83 14.17
C GLU A 150 3.37 17.89 13.48
N GLU A 151 4.22 18.83 13.88
CA GLU A 151 5.58 18.97 13.36
C GLU A 151 6.48 17.78 13.75
N ALA A 152 6.36 17.32 14.99
CA ALA A 152 7.09 16.13 15.46
C ALA A 152 6.58 14.86 14.76
N ALA A 153 5.27 14.74 14.55
CA ALA A 153 4.66 13.62 13.83
C ALA A 153 5.11 13.57 12.36
N LYS A 154 5.20 14.73 11.69
CA LYS A 154 5.76 14.85 10.33
C LYS A 154 7.22 14.43 10.30
N ASN A 155 8.02 14.86 11.27
CA ASN A 155 9.43 14.47 11.36
C ASN A 155 9.61 12.96 11.59
N MET A 156 8.77 12.33 12.42
CA MET A 156 8.78 10.87 12.62
C MET A 156 8.40 10.11 11.34
N ALA A 157 7.43 10.60 10.57
CA ALA A 157 7.08 10.03 9.28
C ALA A 157 8.22 10.16 8.25
N LEU A 158 8.99 11.26 8.27
CA LEU A 158 10.19 11.43 7.44
C LEU A 158 11.32 10.47 7.83
N ILE A 159 11.65 10.34 9.13
CA ILE A 159 12.67 9.38 9.61
C ILE A 159 12.34 7.97 9.13
N ASN A 160 11.07 7.60 9.22
CA ASN A 160 10.58 6.32 8.79
C ASN A 160 10.75 6.10 7.27
N LEU A 161 10.32 7.07 6.44
CA LEU A 161 10.51 6.97 4.99
C LEU A 161 11.98 6.85 4.60
N GLU A 162 12.88 7.53 5.32
CA GLU A 162 14.32 7.39 5.15
C GLU A 162 14.80 5.95 5.35
N ASP A 163 14.35 5.31 6.44
CA ASP A 163 14.73 3.94 6.76
C ASP A 163 14.17 2.94 5.72
N ILE A 164 12.97 3.18 5.18
CA ILE A 164 12.39 2.36 4.10
C ILE A 164 13.22 2.49 2.82
N ILE A 165 13.48 3.72 2.36
CA ILE A 165 14.23 3.97 1.14
C ILE A 165 15.64 3.37 1.28
N ALA A 166 16.31 3.60 2.41
CA ALA A 166 17.60 2.98 2.71
C ALA A 166 17.55 1.43 2.70
N SER A 167 16.42 0.82 3.06
CA SER A 167 16.25 -0.65 3.00
C SER A 167 15.99 -1.20 1.59
N ILE A 168 15.39 -0.40 0.71
CA ILE A 168 15.00 -0.81 -0.65
C ILE A 168 16.14 -0.58 -1.64
N ASP A 169 16.71 0.63 -1.66
CA ASP A 169 17.68 1.05 -2.68
C ASP A 169 19.00 1.59 -2.10
N ARG A 170 19.13 1.61 -0.76
CA ARG A 170 20.28 2.17 -0.02
C ARG A 170 20.56 3.65 -0.32
N THR A 171 19.56 4.39 -0.82
CA THR A 171 19.68 5.81 -1.09
C THR A 171 19.14 6.66 0.07
N SER A 172 19.44 7.96 0.03
CA SER A 172 18.94 8.96 1.00
C SER A 172 17.66 9.61 0.47
N LEU A 173 16.81 10.12 1.37
CA LEU A 173 15.62 10.91 1.03
C LEU A 173 15.93 12.09 0.10
N GLU A 174 17.12 12.67 0.22
CA GLU A 174 17.59 13.78 -0.62
C GLU A 174 17.60 13.42 -2.12
N ASN A 175 17.91 12.15 -2.44
CA ASN A 175 17.92 11.67 -3.83
C ASN A 175 16.52 11.61 -4.44
N HIS A 176 15.49 11.64 -3.61
CA HIS A 176 14.09 11.64 -4.00
C HIS A 176 13.45 13.02 -3.86
N SER A 177 14.23 14.08 -3.57
CA SER A 177 13.75 15.45 -3.31
C SER A 177 12.82 15.59 -2.10
N LEU A 178 12.94 14.69 -1.11
CA LEU A 178 12.18 14.74 0.15
C LEU A 178 12.91 15.56 1.23
N PRO A 179 12.19 16.18 2.20
CA PRO A 179 12.81 16.89 3.31
C PRO A 179 13.64 15.93 4.18
N VAL A 180 14.83 16.38 4.61
CA VAL A 180 15.69 15.59 5.50
C VAL A 180 15.11 15.62 6.92
N PRO A 181 14.87 14.47 7.54
CA PRO A 181 14.40 14.43 8.91
C PRO A 181 15.44 14.98 9.88
N THR A 182 14.97 15.70 10.88
CA THR A 182 15.81 16.13 12.01
C THR A 182 15.89 14.98 13.02
N ARG A 183 17.03 14.29 13.09
CA ARG A 183 17.33 13.34 14.16
C ARG A 183 17.93 14.10 15.34
N GLN A 184 17.25 14.17 16.49
CA GLN A 184 17.86 14.73 17.71
C GLN A 184 19.04 13.85 18.13
N ALA A 185 20.11 14.47 18.65
CA ALA A 185 21.43 13.85 18.82
C ALA A 185 21.50 12.66 19.81
N ASP A 186 20.40 12.24 20.44
CA ASP A 186 20.38 11.23 21.51
C ASP A 186 19.89 9.83 21.10
N GLU A 187 19.62 9.56 19.81
CA GLU A 187 19.21 8.23 19.34
C GLU A 187 20.35 7.41 18.70
N ARG A 188 21.61 7.83 18.84
CA ARG A 188 22.75 6.91 18.74
C ARG A 188 22.93 6.17 20.07
N LYS A 189 22.01 5.27 20.40
CA LYS A 189 22.36 4.15 21.27
C LYS A 189 22.56 2.92 20.39
N GLU A 190 23.83 2.63 20.18
CA GLU A 190 24.39 1.34 19.79
C GLU A 190 23.46 0.19 20.21
N LYS A 191 22.85 -0.48 19.24
CA LYS A 191 22.54 -1.90 19.39
C LYS A 191 23.73 -2.69 18.88
N GLU A 192 24.85 -2.51 19.57
CA GLU A 192 25.84 -3.57 19.68
C GLU A 192 25.16 -4.67 20.51
N TYR A 193 24.46 -5.59 19.84
CA TYR A 193 24.00 -6.82 20.51
C TYR A 193 25.25 -7.64 20.78
N SER A 194 25.90 -7.32 21.91
CA SER A 194 26.90 -8.15 22.54
C SER A 194 26.38 -9.57 22.54
N ARG A 195 27.13 -10.45 21.88
CA ARG A 195 27.27 -11.82 22.32
C ARG A 195 27.39 -11.78 23.84
N ASP A 196 26.44 -12.36 24.53
CA ASP A 196 26.78 -13.33 25.57
C ASP A 196 25.59 -14.21 25.85
N THR A 197 25.87 -15.50 25.66
CA THR A 197 25.16 -16.65 26.19
C THR A 197 24.75 -16.42 27.63
N ASN A 198 23.55 -16.88 28.02
CA ASN A 198 23.46 -17.92 29.03
C ASN A 198 22.04 -18.50 29.08
N TYR A 199 21.99 -19.79 28.74
CA TYR A 199 20.99 -20.74 29.20
C TYR A 199 20.93 -20.72 30.74
N SER A 200 19.72 -20.65 31.29
CA SER A 200 19.25 -21.44 32.46
C SER A 200 17.74 -21.35 32.54
#